data_AF-A0A3A5WDQ4-F1
#
_entry.id   AF-A0A3A5WDQ4-F1
#
_cell.length_a   1.000
_cell.length_b   1.000
_cell.length_c   1.000
_cell.angle_alpha   90.00
_cell.angle_beta   90.00
_cell.angle_gamma   90.00
#
_symmetry.space_group_name_H-M   'P 1'
#
loop_
_entity.id
_entity.type
_entity.pdbx_description
1 polymer ?
#
loop_
_entity_poly.entity_id
_entity_poly.type
_entity_poly.pdbx_seq_one_letter_code
_entity_poly.pdbx_strand_id
1 'polypeptide(L)'
;MRNTVVLLIALLMVSVPFAGCLGDEFLDESDDALCDIMEMVTDEDGDGFTLGFEEEINLEQCDFSGMDFSGWSIGNVNFVASNMVGANFNDSYISQANFEEALLTDATFENASIHNLLLKNAGLSGVDLSNTTMTGPYAIALSSCPNMLPVEWDCLNDNLVGPTARLIDANLSNLDLSGMNLTGVSFHRANLQNADLDNATLDFVDGSNVVHCPSSLPVEWDCLNNNLVGPKAMLYDANLSGLDLSNRNLSEILFWASDLTSTNFSDSNLSFGQIISTIVQDSNFSNSNLTRFHSRWLFGCPNQMPAEWICMDVVNHDSEEEWESIFVNEEFQKEKFTSLSQSSNWLLGPGVSLNYYIAGGINIYGQEFEMDFSNLNLSNAWIENSNFEGANFSGTNINGTVWISTICPNGMNSDDFEDGCLNQKEKRCQQNTTLASIEDVVSKRVCGIVIEKALAVDAMRFIYDDGTYLDTGRDTINTSHNNIYWELPENHAISRVDFSTHHRTIDNEYGLVESITSIMITTFEINGTNTSEIFFGTGIYSEWANYETPHEDESGPIIENGSFFTTNNNEWIYFIKFASDDWSNNDIVDAYHYDFSTAQ
;
A
#
# COMPACT_ATOMS: atom_id res chain seq x y z
N MET A 1 5.28 36.03 22.29
CA MET A 1 3.87 35.62 22.39
C MET A 1 3.72 34.31 21.63
N ARG A 2 4.24 33.24 22.23
CA ARG A 2 4.01 31.81 21.93
C ARG A 2 3.65 31.22 23.31
N ASN A 3 2.67 30.32 23.40
CA ASN A 3 1.94 29.84 24.61
C ASN A 3 0.51 30.39 24.78
N THR A 4 -0.31 30.31 23.72
CA THR A 4 -1.77 30.53 23.82
C THR A 4 -2.59 29.32 23.37
N VAL A 5 -2.06 28.48 22.46
CA VAL A 5 -2.75 27.29 21.92
C VAL A 5 -2.72 26.12 22.91
N VAL A 6 -1.54 25.79 23.46
CA VAL A 6 -1.36 24.77 24.52
C VAL A 6 -2.30 24.98 25.72
N LEU A 7 -2.66 26.24 26.01
CA LEU A 7 -3.56 26.55 27.12
C LEU A 7 -5.04 26.25 26.81
N LEU A 8 -5.49 26.29 25.54
CA LEU A 8 -6.89 26.04 25.19
C LEU A 8 -7.25 24.56 25.25
N ILE A 9 -6.33 23.68 24.82
CA ILE A 9 -6.54 22.21 24.81
C ILE A 9 -6.54 21.69 26.25
N ALA A 10 -5.60 22.17 27.08
CA ALA A 10 -5.64 21.93 28.53
C ALA A 10 -6.91 22.51 29.20
N LEU A 11 -7.49 23.61 28.71
CA LEU A 11 -8.75 24.13 29.25
C LEU A 11 -9.99 23.33 28.83
N LEU A 12 -10.02 22.74 27.63
CA LEU A 12 -11.08 21.82 27.20
C LEU A 12 -11.12 20.59 28.13
N MET A 13 -9.96 20.01 28.42
CA MET A 13 -9.81 18.90 29.38
C MET A 13 -10.13 19.25 30.85
N VAL A 14 -10.19 20.54 31.22
CA VAL A 14 -10.52 20.99 32.60
C VAL A 14 -12.03 21.19 32.80
N SER A 15 -12.84 21.07 31.75
CA SER A 15 -14.31 21.25 31.82
C SER A 15 -15.11 19.95 32.05
N VAL A 16 -14.48 18.79 31.85
CA VAL A 16 -15.01 17.47 32.23
C VAL A 16 -14.29 17.03 33.52
N PRO A 17 -14.98 16.51 34.55
CA PRO A 17 -14.31 16.12 35.77
C PRO A 17 -13.51 14.82 35.55
N PHE A 18 -12.18 14.94 35.43
CA PHE A 18 -11.19 13.84 35.53
C PHE A 18 -11.16 13.13 36.91
N ALA A 19 -12.29 13.08 37.62
CA ALA A 19 -12.47 12.40 38.89
C ALA A 19 -12.45 10.86 38.79
N GLY A 20 -12.31 10.31 37.56
CA GLY A 20 -12.08 8.89 37.29
C GLY A 20 -10.60 8.48 37.30
N CYS A 21 -9.73 9.19 36.56
CA CYS A 21 -8.27 8.89 36.52
C CYS A 21 -7.56 9.13 37.86
N LEU A 22 -8.11 9.99 38.72
CA LEU A 22 -7.53 10.32 40.03
C LEU A 22 -8.39 9.75 41.14
N GLY A 23 -8.11 8.51 41.53
CA GLY A 23 -8.56 7.97 42.81
C GLY A 23 -8.13 8.87 43.96
N ASP A 24 -9.03 9.06 44.92
CA ASP A 24 -8.88 9.97 46.08
C ASP A 24 -7.80 9.49 47.08
N GLU A 25 -6.51 9.50 46.71
CA GLU A 25 -5.40 9.41 47.67
C GLU A 25 -4.12 10.12 47.17
N PHE A 26 -3.44 10.82 48.08
CA PHE A 26 -2.26 11.65 47.78
C PHE A 26 -1.00 10.79 47.54
N LEU A 27 -0.37 10.98 46.38
CA LEU A 27 1.08 10.87 46.10
C LEU A 27 1.86 9.70 46.74
N ASP A 28 2.37 8.81 45.90
CA ASP A 28 3.76 8.33 46.04
C ASP A 28 4.42 8.18 44.66
N GLU A 29 5.74 8.41 44.56
CA GLU A 29 6.49 8.33 43.30
C GLU A 29 6.88 6.86 43.01
N SER A 30 5.91 6.03 42.60
CA SER A 30 6.16 4.64 42.16
C SER A 30 5.18 4.16 41.08
N ASP A 31 5.68 4.07 39.84
CA ASP A 31 5.35 3.17 38.73
C ASP A 31 3.89 2.85 38.30
N ASP A 32 2.83 3.37 38.94
CA ASP A 32 1.41 3.11 38.59
C ASP A 32 0.66 4.41 38.19
N ALA A 33 1.05 5.06 37.08
CA ALA A 33 0.28 6.15 36.48
C ALA A 33 -0.80 5.61 35.53
N LEU A 34 -2.06 5.67 35.94
CA LEU A 34 -3.19 4.97 35.27
C LEU A 34 -3.70 5.61 33.97
N CYS A 35 -3.16 6.77 33.55
CA CYS A 35 -3.61 7.51 32.36
C CYS A 35 -2.41 8.28 31.74
N ASP A 36 -1.74 7.71 30.72
CA ASP A 36 -0.58 8.33 30.04
C ASP A 36 -1.02 9.40 29.02
N ILE A 37 -1.61 10.50 29.51
CA ILE A 37 -2.08 11.63 28.69
C ILE A 37 -0.92 12.62 28.44
N MET A 38 0.23 12.13 27.98
CA MET A 38 1.42 12.98 27.80
C MET A 38 1.69 13.41 26.35
N GLU A 39 0.99 12.83 25.36
CA GLU A 39 1.18 13.15 23.94
C GLU A 39 -0.15 13.15 23.16
N MET A 40 -0.85 14.29 23.18
CA MET A 40 -1.85 14.64 22.16
C MET A 40 -1.20 15.58 21.15
N VAL A 41 -0.97 15.08 19.93
CA VAL A 41 -0.41 15.89 18.84
C VAL A 41 -1.56 16.53 18.08
N THR A 42 -1.72 17.84 18.22
CA THR A 42 -2.31 18.64 17.14
C THR A 42 -1.27 18.74 16.04
N ASP A 43 -1.63 18.34 14.82
CA ASP A 43 -0.80 18.66 13.68
C ASP A 43 -0.64 20.19 13.58
N GLU A 44 0.60 20.70 13.37
CA GLU A 44 0.83 22.14 13.30
C GLU A 44 0.18 22.76 12.04
N ASP A 45 -0.17 21.93 11.05
CA ASP A 45 -0.83 22.31 9.80
C ASP A 45 -2.38 22.33 9.87
N GLY A 46 -2.98 21.96 11.01
CA GLY A 46 -4.39 22.28 11.34
C GLY A 46 -5.49 21.32 10.87
N ASP A 47 -5.14 20.21 10.21
CA ASP A 47 -6.10 19.27 9.59
C ASP A 47 -6.70 18.19 10.51
N GLY A 48 -6.39 18.18 11.81
CA GLY A 48 -7.06 17.28 12.77
C GLY A 48 -6.42 17.15 14.15
N PHE A 49 -7.09 16.42 15.05
CA PHE A 49 -6.53 15.95 16.31
C PHE A 49 -6.10 14.49 16.17
N THR A 50 -4.83 14.19 16.46
CA THR A 50 -4.25 12.85 16.29
C THR A 50 -3.89 12.23 17.65
N LEU A 51 -4.19 10.94 17.82
CA LEU A 51 -3.96 10.18 19.04
C LEU A 51 -3.39 8.79 18.70
N GLY A 52 -2.22 8.45 19.25
CA GLY A 52 -1.63 7.09 19.27
C GLY A 52 -1.06 6.50 17.97
N PHE A 53 -0.74 7.32 16.96
CA PHE A 53 -0.15 6.81 15.70
C PHE A 53 1.33 6.44 15.77
N GLU A 54 2.12 7.06 16.66
CA GLU A 54 3.56 6.76 16.81
C GLU A 54 3.83 5.74 17.94
N GLU A 55 3.14 5.86 19.08
CA GLU A 55 3.23 4.95 20.23
C GLU A 55 1.83 4.57 20.75
N GLU A 56 1.70 3.40 21.39
CA GLU A 56 0.45 2.94 22.01
C GLU A 56 0.12 3.80 23.24
N ILE A 57 -1.05 4.44 23.26
CA ILE A 57 -1.51 5.29 24.38
C ILE A 57 -2.47 4.50 25.25
N ASN A 58 -2.17 4.36 26.55
CA ASN A 58 -3.02 3.65 27.50
C ASN A 58 -3.99 4.56 28.27
N LEU A 59 -5.28 4.34 28.04
CA LEU A 59 -6.44 5.02 28.64
C LEU A 59 -7.51 3.99 29.08
N GLU A 60 -7.06 2.82 29.53
CA GLU A 60 -7.90 1.77 30.14
C GLU A 60 -8.68 2.30 31.37
N GLN A 61 -9.92 1.84 31.56
CA GLN A 61 -10.83 2.12 32.69
C GLN A 61 -11.14 3.62 32.95
N CYS A 62 -10.84 4.49 31.99
CA CYS A 62 -11.09 5.93 32.06
C CYS A 62 -12.57 6.30 31.88
N ASP A 63 -12.95 7.52 32.29
CA ASP A 63 -14.27 8.09 32.03
C ASP A 63 -14.19 9.20 30.97
N PHE A 64 -14.71 8.88 29.77
CA PHE A 64 -14.88 9.76 28.62
C PHE A 64 -16.36 9.96 28.27
N SER A 65 -17.28 9.79 29.23
CA SER A 65 -18.71 9.96 28.97
C SER A 65 -19.05 11.38 28.50
N GLY A 66 -19.73 11.46 27.35
CA GLY A 66 -20.03 12.73 26.66
C GLY A 66 -18.83 13.46 26.03
N MET A 67 -17.65 12.83 25.94
CA MET A 67 -16.47 13.44 25.32
C MET A 67 -16.64 13.59 23.79
N ASP A 68 -16.06 14.66 23.24
CA ASP A 68 -16.11 14.96 21.81
C ASP A 68 -14.79 14.60 21.11
N PHE A 69 -14.84 13.52 20.34
CA PHE A 69 -13.76 13.01 19.48
C PHE A 69 -14.10 13.21 17.98
N SER A 70 -15.03 14.11 17.64
CA SER A 70 -15.44 14.28 16.25
C SER A 70 -14.32 14.84 15.36
N GLY A 71 -14.12 14.21 14.20
CA GLY A 71 -13.01 14.50 13.28
C GLY A 71 -11.63 14.05 13.76
N TRP A 72 -11.52 13.28 14.85
CA TRP A 72 -10.21 12.82 15.35
C TRP A 72 -9.65 11.66 14.52
N SER A 73 -8.32 11.60 14.42
CA SER A 73 -7.59 10.42 13.98
C SER A 73 -7.11 9.66 15.22
N ILE A 74 -7.61 8.45 15.43
CA ILE A 74 -7.35 7.61 16.61
C ILE A 74 -6.71 6.30 16.16
N GLY A 75 -5.40 6.16 16.39
CA GLY A 75 -4.56 5.01 16.07
C GLY A 75 -4.08 4.33 17.35
N ASN A 76 -4.05 3.00 17.42
CA ASN A 76 -3.38 2.23 18.50
C ASN A 76 -3.64 2.72 19.95
N VAL A 77 -4.85 3.18 20.28
CA VAL A 77 -5.20 3.63 21.64
C VAL A 77 -5.91 2.53 22.41
N ASN A 78 -5.47 2.26 23.63
CA ASN A 78 -6.13 1.34 24.55
C ASN A 78 -7.19 2.09 25.39
N PHE A 79 -8.45 1.73 25.19
CA PHE A 79 -9.65 2.20 25.90
C PHE A 79 -10.40 1.04 26.59
N VAL A 80 -9.71 -0.05 26.95
CA VAL A 80 -10.31 -1.23 27.57
C VAL A 80 -11.14 -0.84 28.80
N ALA A 81 -12.33 -1.41 28.92
CA ALA A 81 -13.27 -1.18 30.04
C ALA A 81 -13.62 0.31 30.34
N SER A 82 -13.33 1.24 29.44
CA SER A 82 -13.57 2.67 29.64
C SER A 82 -15.05 3.05 29.46
N ASN A 83 -15.50 4.04 30.23
CA ASN A 83 -16.85 4.60 30.13
C ASN A 83 -16.90 5.65 29.00
N MET A 84 -17.62 5.36 27.92
CA MET A 84 -17.74 6.22 26.73
C MET A 84 -19.21 6.54 26.40
N VAL A 85 -20.07 6.49 27.41
CA VAL A 85 -21.51 6.70 27.25
C VAL A 85 -21.78 8.10 26.69
N GLY A 86 -22.43 8.18 25.53
CA GLY A 86 -22.72 9.42 24.82
C GLY A 86 -21.51 10.13 24.21
N ALA A 87 -20.35 9.47 24.08
CA ALA A 87 -19.19 10.04 23.39
C ALA A 87 -19.45 10.22 21.88
N ASN A 88 -18.88 11.27 21.30
CA ASN A 88 -19.07 11.62 19.89
C ASN A 88 -17.82 11.29 19.07
N PHE A 89 -17.91 10.29 18.19
CA PHE A 89 -16.87 9.89 17.24
C PHE A 89 -17.27 10.20 15.78
N ASN A 90 -18.19 11.15 15.55
CA ASN A 90 -18.61 11.52 14.20
C ASN A 90 -17.42 12.01 13.35
N ASP A 91 -17.42 11.67 12.06
CA ASP A 91 -16.39 12.06 11.08
C ASP A 91 -14.95 11.64 11.46
N SER A 92 -14.77 10.75 12.45
CA SER A 92 -13.46 10.29 12.92
C SER A 92 -12.88 9.16 12.08
N TYR A 93 -11.55 9.03 12.08
CA TYR A 93 -10.82 7.87 11.57
C TYR A 93 -10.27 7.07 12.75
N ILE A 94 -10.72 5.83 12.93
CA ILE A 94 -10.34 4.97 14.05
C ILE A 94 -9.66 3.71 13.52
N SER A 95 -8.39 3.50 13.85
CA SER A 95 -7.56 2.41 13.35
C SER A 95 -6.85 1.68 14.48
N GLN A 96 -7.00 0.35 14.57
CA GLN A 96 -6.29 -0.52 15.52
C GLN A 96 -6.47 -0.17 17.02
N ALA A 97 -7.40 0.71 17.38
CA ALA A 97 -7.72 1.03 18.77
C ALA A 97 -8.43 -0.14 19.46
N ASN A 98 -8.32 -0.20 20.78
CA ASN A 98 -8.87 -1.26 21.62
C ASN A 98 -9.98 -0.74 22.53
N PHE A 99 -11.23 -1.12 22.26
CA PHE A 99 -12.43 -0.78 23.02
C PHE A 99 -13.04 -2.04 23.65
N GLU A 100 -12.25 -3.09 23.94
CA GLU A 100 -12.77 -4.29 24.62
C GLU A 100 -13.37 -3.92 25.99
N GLU A 101 -14.53 -4.48 26.32
CA GLU A 101 -15.31 -4.17 27.54
C GLU A 101 -15.78 -2.70 27.69
N ALA A 102 -15.52 -1.81 26.72
CA ALA A 102 -15.92 -0.40 26.79
C ALA A 102 -17.44 -0.19 26.74
N LEU A 103 -17.92 0.84 27.45
CA LEU A 103 -19.34 1.21 27.50
C LEU A 103 -19.65 2.35 26.52
N LEU A 104 -20.04 2.00 25.30
CA LEU A 104 -20.35 2.92 24.20
C LEU A 104 -21.85 3.28 24.12
N THR A 105 -22.60 3.18 25.23
CA THR A 105 -24.06 3.38 25.17
C THR A 105 -24.43 4.79 24.70
N ASP A 106 -25.30 4.89 23.70
CA ASP A 106 -25.70 6.14 23.04
C ASP A 106 -24.53 6.96 22.42
N ALA A 107 -23.35 6.37 22.21
CA ALA A 107 -22.26 7.00 21.47
C ALA A 107 -22.59 7.15 19.96
N THR A 108 -22.00 8.14 19.29
CA THR A 108 -22.27 8.44 17.87
C THR A 108 -21.04 8.25 16.99
N PHE A 109 -21.24 7.70 15.79
CA PHE A 109 -20.17 7.39 14.82
C PHE A 109 -20.59 7.82 13.40
N GLU A 110 -21.38 8.89 13.23
CA GLU A 110 -21.86 9.32 11.91
C GLU A 110 -20.67 9.62 10.99
N ASN A 111 -20.64 9.03 9.79
CA ASN A 111 -19.53 9.10 8.82
C ASN A 111 -18.16 8.58 9.29
N ALA A 112 -18.06 7.96 10.47
CA ALA A 112 -16.78 7.48 10.97
C ALA A 112 -16.20 6.33 10.11
N SER A 113 -14.87 6.24 10.06
CA SER A 113 -14.15 5.21 9.33
C SER A 113 -13.35 4.32 10.26
N ILE A 114 -13.79 3.06 10.37
CA ILE A 114 -13.37 2.10 11.39
C ILE A 114 -12.52 1.00 10.73
N HIS A 115 -11.27 0.86 11.17
CA HIS A 115 -10.31 -0.11 10.67
C HIS A 115 -9.72 -0.93 11.81
N ASN A 116 -9.87 -2.26 11.78
CA ASN A 116 -9.25 -3.18 12.76
C ASN A 116 -9.58 -2.92 14.24
N LEU A 117 -10.64 -2.18 14.54
CA LEU A 117 -11.10 -1.81 15.89
C LEU A 117 -11.48 -3.06 16.71
N LEU A 118 -10.98 -3.15 17.95
CA LEU A 118 -11.29 -4.25 18.88
C LEU A 118 -12.50 -3.84 19.75
N LEU A 119 -13.53 -4.68 19.80
CA LEU A 119 -14.83 -4.39 20.44
C LEU A 119 -15.37 -5.60 21.22
N LYS A 120 -14.54 -6.59 21.53
CA LYS A 120 -14.97 -7.78 22.28
C LYS A 120 -15.57 -7.38 23.63
N ASN A 121 -16.69 -7.99 24.00
CA ASN A 121 -17.46 -7.67 25.22
C ASN A 121 -18.02 -6.21 25.30
N ALA A 122 -17.74 -5.33 24.34
CA ALA A 122 -18.17 -3.92 24.38
C ALA A 122 -19.70 -3.76 24.34
N GLY A 123 -20.20 -2.63 24.84
CA GLY A 123 -21.64 -2.33 24.92
C GLY A 123 -22.08 -1.24 23.93
N LEU A 124 -22.67 -1.63 22.80
CA LEU A 124 -23.08 -0.73 21.71
C LEU A 124 -24.58 -0.35 21.73
N SER A 125 -25.32 -0.64 22.81
CA SER A 125 -26.73 -0.22 22.96
C SER A 125 -26.91 1.27 22.64
N GLY A 126 -27.87 1.62 21.78
CA GLY A 126 -28.10 3.03 21.40
C GLY A 126 -27.37 3.46 20.13
N VAL A 127 -26.20 2.88 19.84
CA VAL A 127 -25.31 3.30 18.74
C VAL A 127 -25.94 3.05 17.36
N ASP A 128 -25.77 4.02 16.46
CA ASP A 128 -26.10 3.91 15.04
C ASP A 128 -24.79 3.89 14.23
N LEU A 129 -24.55 2.78 13.52
CA LEU A 129 -23.41 2.58 12.63
C LEU A 129 -23.82 2.61 11.14
N SER A 130 -25.06 2.98 10.80
CA SER A 130 -25.57 2.85 9.41
C SER A 130 -24.81 3.63 8.35
N ASN A 131 -24.14 4.72 8.74
CA ASN A 131 -23.31 5.56 7.88
C ASN A 131 -21.80 5.38 8.14
N THR A 132 -21.34 4.35 8.87
CA THR A 132 -19.91 4.08 9.02
C THR A 132 -19.34 3.31 7.84
N THR A 133 -18.04 3.47 7.61
CA THR A 133 -17.24 2.49 6.86
C THR A 133 -16.52 1.60 7.86
N MET A 134 -16.63 0.28 7.70
CA MET A 134 -16.02 -0.69 8.62
C MET A 134 -15.20 -1.72 7.86
N THR A 135 -13.94 -1.86 8.22
CA THR A 135 -13.02 -2.90 7.71
C THR A 135 -12.35 -3.61 8.88
N GLY A 136 -12.43 -4.94 8.95
CA GLY A 136 -11.75 -5.71 9.99
C GLY A 136 -12.20 -5.53 11.45
N PRO A 137 -13.43 -5.11 11.82
CA PRO A 137 -13.79 -4.99 13.24
C PRO A 137 -13.78 -6.36 13.94
N TYR A 138 -13.27 -6.40 15.17
CA TYR A 138 -13.28 -7.56 16.06
C TYR A 138 -14.34 -7.36 17.15
N ALA A 139 -15.61 -7.50 16.76
CA ALA A 139 -16.78 -7.22 17.59
C ALA A 139 -17.55 -8.51 17.90
N ILE A 140 -17.01 -9.31 18.83
CA ILE A 140 -17.58 -10.59 19.27
C ILE A 140 -18.05 -10.53 20.73
N ALA A 141 -19.02 -11.38 21.10
CA ALA A 141 -19.55 -11.48 22.46
C ALA A 141 -19.95 -10.12 23.09
N LEU A 142 -20.47 -9.20 22.29
CA LEU A 142 -20.92 -7.86 22.69
C LEU A 142 -21.88 -7.94 23.88
N SER A 143 -21.75 -7.03 24.85
CA SER A 143 -22.73 -6.92 25.94
C SER A 143 -24.05 -6.28 25.46
N SER A 144 -24.03 -5.59 24.33
CA SER A 144 -25.23 -5.16 23.58
C SER A 144 -24.90 -4.84 22.12
N CYS A 145 -25.78 -5.23 21.20
CA CYS A 145 -25.72 -4.86 19.79
C CYS A 145 -26.03 -3.36 19.54
N PRO A 146 -25.50 -2.76 18.46
CA PRO A 146 -25.95 -1.47 17.96
C PRO A 146 -27.39 -1.53 17.44
N ASN A 147 -28.06 -0.38 17.41
CA ASN A 147 -29.44 -0.26 16.93
C ASN A 147 -29.55 -0.32 15.41
N MET A 148 -28.52 0.17 14.71
CA MET A 148 -28.47 0.28 13.25
C MET A 148 -27.05 0.00 12.77
N LEU A 149 -26.93 -0.63 11.61
CA LEU A 149 -25.70 -1.13 11.00
C LEU A 149 -25.64 -0.75 9.51
N PRO A 150 -24.44 -0.74 8.88
CA PRO A 150 -24.33 -0.59 7.43
C PRO A 150 -25.05 -1.73 6.68
N VAL A 151 -25.27 -1.52 5.38
CA VAL A 151 -25.79 -2.58 4.50
C VAL A 151 -24.82 -3.78 4.50
N GLU A 152 -25.37 -5.00 4.45
CA GLU A 152 -24.64 -6.28 4.50
C GLU A 152 -24.06 -6.67 5.88
N TRP A 153 -24.29 -5.86 6.92
CA TRP A 153 -23.95 -6.19 8.32
C TRP A 153 -25.19 -6.54 9.14
N ASP A 154 -25.04 -7.48 10.08
CA ASP A 154 -26.04 -7.84 11.09
C ASP A 154 -25.37 -8.13 12.45
N CYS A 155 -26.13 -8.09 13.55
CA CYS A 155 -25.65 -8.47 14.89
C CYS A 155 -26.28 -9.80 15.31
N LEU A 156 -25.54 -10.89 15.13
CA LEU A 156 -26.02 -12.26 15.29
C LEU A 156 -25.35 -12.94 16.47
N ASN A 157 -26.16 -13.35 17.46
CA ASN A 157 -25.70 -13.99 18.71
C ASN A 157 -24.57 -13.18 19.39
N ASP A 158 -24.79 -11.86 19.48
CA ASP A 158 -23.87 -10.88 20.08
C ASP A 158 -22.53 -10.70 19.33
N ASN A 159 -22.47 -11.00 18.03
CA ASN A 159 -21.31 -10.71 17.17
C ASN A 159 -21.74 -9.87 15.96
N LEU A 160 -20.92 -8.90 15.53
CA LEU A 160 -21.13 -8.22 14.24
C LEU A 160 -20.63 -9.10 13.10
N VAL A 161 -21.55 -9.50 12.22
CA VAL A 161 -21.28 -10.37 11.08
C VAL A 161 -21.54 -9.58 9.79
N GLY A 162 -20.54 -9.53 8.92
CA GLY A 162 -20.57 -8.82 7.64
C GLY A 162 -19.20 -8.90 6.95
N PRO A 163 -19.01 -8.23 5.81
CA PRO A 163 -17.76 -8.27 5.05
C PRO A 163 -16.54 -7.87 5.90
N THR A 164 -15.44 -8.61 5.80
CA THR A 164 -14.19 -8.40 6.54
C THR A 164 -14.26 -8.53 8.07
N ALA A 165 -15.39 -8.93 8.66
CA ALA A 165 -15.51 -9.10 10.10
C ALA A 165 -14.46 -10.09 10.66
N ARG A 166 -13.81 -9.75 11.77
CA ARG A 166 -12.92 -10.67 12.50
C ARG A 166 -13.77 -11.43 13.51
N LEU A 167 -14.10 -12.67 13.20
CA LEU A 167 -14.92 -13.57 14.03
C LEU A 167 -14.06 -14.67 14.67
N ILE A 168 -12.82 -14.32 14.99
CA ILE A 168 -11.83 -15.20 15.65
C ILE A 168 -12.40 -15.65 17.00
N ASP A 169 -12.35 -16.95 17.30
CA ASP A 169 -12.94 -17.57 18.50
C ASP A 169 -14.47 -17.33 18.71
N ALA A 170 -15.19 -16.78 17.73
CA ALA A 170 -16.61 -16.43 17.86
C ALA A 170 -17.53 -17.67 17.94
N ASN A 171 -18.62 -17.58 18.70
CA ASN A 171 -19.65 -18.62 18.73
C ASN A 171 -20.77 -18.33 17.73
N LEU A 172 -20.66 -18.93 16.54
CA LEU A 172 -21.59 -18.78 15.41
C LEU A 172 -22.51 -20.00 15.25
N SER A 173 -22.58 -20.86 16.27
CA SER A 173 -23.26 -22.15 16.16
C SER A 173 -24.77 -22.02 16.00
N ASN A 174 -25.35 -22.80 15.08
CA ASN A 174 -26.77 -22.81 14.73
C ASN A 174 -27.31 -21.49 14.15
N LEU A 175 -26.44 -20.58 13.69
CA LEU A 175 -26.84 -19.38 12.96
C LEU A 175 -27.20 -19.69 11.52
N ASP A 176 -28.20 -18.98 11.01
CA ASP A 176 -28.46 -18.87 9.57
C ASP A 176 -27.60 -17.72 9.03
N LEU A 177 -26.56 -18.08 8.27
CA LEU A 177 -25.68 -17.16 7.54
C LEU A 177 -25.87 -17.31 6.02
N SER A 178 -26.99 -17.92 5.59
CA SER A 178 -27.24 -18.25 4.19
C SER A 178 -27.40 -16.98 3.35
N GLY A 179 -26.74 -16.95 2.20
CA GLY A 179 -26.74 -15.79 1.29
C GLY A 179 -26.03 -14.52 1.82
N MET A 180 -25.37 -14.55 3.00
CA MET A 180 -24.63 -13.39 3.51
C MET A 180 -23.37 -13.10 2.68
N ASN A 181 -22.97 -11.83 2.62
CA ASN A 181 -21.64 -11.46 2.14
C ASN A 181 -20.63 -11.59 3.28
N LEU A 182 -19.78 -12.62 3.20
CA LEU A 182 -18.74 -12.93 4.18
C LEU A 182 -17.33 -12.78 3.55
N THR A 183 -17.22 -11.97 2.50
CA THR A 183 -15.95 -11.69 1.81
C THR A 183 -14.92 -11.17 2.80
N GLY A 184 -13.74 -11.78 2.86
CA GLY A 184 -12.65 -11.35 3.77
C GLY A 184 -12.88 -11.63 5.26
N VAL A 185 -13.94 -12.34 5.67
CA VAL A 185 -14.20 -12.67 7.09
C VAL A 185 -13.14 -13.63 7.62
N SER A 186 -12.70 -13.47 8.88
CA SER A 186 -11.90 -14.51 9.56
C SER A 186 -12.76 -15.34 10.50
N PHE A 187 -12.85 -16.64 10.20
CA PHE A 187 -13.46 -17.67 11.04
C PHE A 187 -12.41 -18.46 11.84
N HIS A 188 -11.18 -17.96 11.99
CA HIS A 188 -10.12 -18.68 12.69
C HIS A 188 -10.55 -19.08 14.11
N ARG A 189 -10.61 -20.38 14.40
CA ARG A 189 -11.13 -20.94 15.67
C ARG A 189 -12.59 -20.56 16.00
N ALA A 190 -13.37 -20.07 15.04
CA ALA A 190 -14.81 -19.85 15.22
C ALA A 190 -15.56 -21.20 15.38
N ASN A 191 -16.63 -21.21 16.17
CA ASN A 191 -17.51 -22.36 16.30
C ASN A 191 -18.69 -22.26 15.32
N LEU A 192 -18.53 -22.84 14.12
CA LEU A 192 -19.57 -22.89 13.09
C LEU A 192 -20.54 -24.08 13.25
N GLN A 193 -20.58 -24.77 14.39
CA GLN A 193 -21.39 -25.98 14.57
C GLN A 193 -22.87 -25.77 14.16
N ASN A 194 -23.34 -26.52 13.16
CA ASN A 194 -24.69 -26.40 12.58
C ASN A 194 -25.03 -25.01 12.00
N ALA A 195 -24.06 -24.15 11.72
CA ALA A 195 -24.30 -22.92 10.98
C ALA A 195 -24.70 -23.26 9.53
N ASP A 196 -25.59 -22.47 8.95
CA ASP A 196 -25.97 -22.56 7.54
C ASP A 196 -25.22 -21.50 6.72
N LEU A 197 -24.38 -21.91 5.78
CA LEU A 197 -23.68 -21.00 4.85
C LEU A 197 -24.11 -21.23 3.38
N ASP A 198 -25.27 -21.83 3.13
CA ASP A 198 -25.75 -22.04 1.76
C ASP A 198 -25.85 -20.72 0.98
N ASN A 199 -25.21 -20.66 -0.18
CA ASN A 199 -25.14 -19.48 -1.06
C ASN A 199 -24.45 -18.24 -0.48
N ALA A 200 -23.76 -18.33 0.66
CA ALA A 200 -22.95 -17.22 1.17
C ALA A 200 -21.75 -16.93 0.26
N THR A 201 -21.30 -15.67 0.19
CA THR A 201 -20.07 -15.28 -0.52
C THR A 201 -18.87 -15.47 0.42
N LEU A 202 -17.96 -16.37 0.06
CA LEU A 202 -16.80 -16.78 0.88
C LEU A 202 -15.44 -16.37 0.27
N ASP A 203 -15.44 -15.47 -0.71
CA ASP A 203 -14.23 -14.97 -1.34
C ASP A 203 -13.27 -14.39 -0.28
N PHE A 204 -12.02 -14.86 -0.26
CA PHE A 204 -10.99 -14.39 0.69
C PHE A 204 -11.33 -14.61 2.17
N VAL A 205 -12.24 -15.55 2.49
CA VAL A 205 -12.50 -15.95 3.88
C VAL A 205 -11.29 -16.66 4.47
N ASP A 206 -10.87 -16.30 5.68
CA ASP A 206 -9.98 -17.12 6.48
C ASP A 206 -10.80 -18.22 7.15
N GLY A 207 -10.80 -19.38 6.49
CA GLY A 207 -11.54 -20.57 6.88
C GLY A 207 -10.73 -21.55 7.74
N SER A 208 -9.59 -21.12 8.29
CA SER A 208 -8.65 -22.01 8.97
C SER A 208 -9.12 -22.43 10.37
N ASN A 209 -8.77 -23.66 10.75
CA ASN A 209 -8.81 -24.14 12.14
C ASN A 209 -10.13 -23.87 12.92
N VAL A 210 -11.29 -23.99 12.27
CA VAL A 210 -12.61 -23.79 12.91
C VAL A 210 -12.84 -24.84 14.01
N VAL A 211 -13.58 -24.52 15.07
CA VAL A 211 -13.81 -25.50 16.17
C VAL A 211 -14.71 -26.65 15.72
N HIS A 212 -15.71 -26.34 14.90
CA HIS A 212 -16.58 -27.32 14.24
C HIS A 212 -16.96 -26.82 12.85
N CYS A 213 -17.09 -27.75 11.91
CA CYS A 213 -17.63 -27.47 10.57
C CYS A 213 -19.11 -27.01 10.61
N PRO A 214 -19.53 -26.18 9.64
CA PRO A 214 -20.94 -25.86 9.39
C PRO A 214 -21.73 -27.07 8.86
N SER A 215 -23.06 -26.94 8.86
CA SER A 215 -23.96 -27.98 8.33
C SER A 215 -24.13 -27.94 6.81
N SER A 216 -23.84 -26.80 6.19
CA SER A 216 -24.00 -26.51 4.77
C SER A 216 -22.97 -25.46 4.34
N LEU A 217 -22.63 -25.46 3.05
CA LEU A 217 -21.61 -24.62 2.43
C LEU A 217 -21.99 -24.32 0.98
N PRO A 218 -21.49 -23.23 0.38
CA PRO A 218 -21.66 -22.96 -1.03
C PRO A 218 -21.10 -24.08 -1.92
N VAL A 219 -21.54 -24.12 -3.18
CA VAL A 219 -21.00 -25.07 -4.17
C VAL A 219 -19.49 -24.86 -4.34
N GLU A 220 -18.75 -25.96 -4.54
CA GLU A 220 -17.28 -26.03 -4.62
C GLU A 220 -16.52 -25.89 -3.27
N TRP A 221 -17.22 -25.58 -2.17
CA TRP A 221 -16.63 -25.56 -0.83
C TRP A 221 -16.88 -26.87 -0.07
N ASP A 222 -15.89 -27.28 0.74
CA ASP A 222 -16.00 -28.37 1.72
C ASP A 222 -15.36 -27.95 3.04
N CYS A 223 -15.77 -28.56 4.16
CA CYS A 223 -15.06 -28.46 5.43
C CYS A 223 -14.25 -29.74 5.68
N LEU A 224 -12.92 -29.63 5.64
CA LEU A 224 -12.00 -30.77 5.68
C LEU A 224 -10.99 -30.59 6.82
N ASN A 225 -10.95 -31.54 7.75
CA ASN A 225 -10.15 -31.44 8.97
C ASN A 225 -10.30 -30.09 9.69
N ASN A 226 -11.54 -29.61 9.84
CA ASN A 226 -11.84 -28.30 10.44
C ASN A 226 -11.22 -27.09 9.70
N ASN A 227 -11.08 -27.17 8.37
CA ASN A 227 -10.72 -26.04 7.52
C ASN A 227 -11.76 -25.90 6.40
N LEU A 228 -12.22 -24.69 6.10
CA LEU A 228 -13.09 -24.42 4.96
C LEU A 228 -12.23 -24.30 3.70
N VAL A 229 -12.38 -25.22 2.76
CA VAL A 229 -11.55 -25.34 1.56
C VAL A 229 -12.40 -25.14 0.32
N GLY A 230 -12.03 -24.15 -0.49
CA GLY A 230 -12.70 -23.77 -1.74
C GLY A 230 -11.87 -22.73 -2.53
N PRO A 231 -12.41 -22.18 -3.63
CA PRO A 231 -11.75 -21.10 -4.37
C PRO A 231 -11.61 -19.85 -3.49
N LYS A 232 -10.50 -19.11 -3.63
CA LYS A 232 -10.16 -17.90 -2.86
C LYS A 232 -10.10 -18.07 -1.33
N ALA A 233 -10.17 -19.29 -0.80
CA ALA A 233 -10.03 -19.53 0.63
C ALA A 233 -8.65 -19.07 1.13
N MET A 234 -8.61 -18.43 2.29
CA MET A 234 -7.38 -18.19 3.03
C MET A 234 -7.24 -19.23 4.14
N LEU A 235 -6.07 -19.85 4.23
CA LEU A 235 -5.77 -20.95 5.12
C LEU A 235 -4.43 -20.65 5.82
N TYR A 236 -4.56 -19.97 6.96
CA TYR A 236 -3.46 -19.59 7.84
C TYR A 236 -3.23 -20.68 8.90
N ASP A 237 -2.00 -21.16 9.05
CA ASP A 237 -1.63 -22.22 10.01
C ASP A 237 -2.52 -23.48 9.92
N ALA A 238 -3.01 -23.80 8.72
CA ALA A 238 -3.96 -24.87 8.49
C ALA A 238 -3.23 -26.22 8.39
N ASN A 239 -3.67 -27.22 9.16
CA ASN A 239 -3.19 -28.60 9.01
C ASN A 239 -4.08 -29.38 8.03
N LEU A 240 -3.53 -29.64 6.84
CA LEU A 240 -4.18 -30.38 5.75
C LEU A 240 -3.37 -31.63 5.36
N SER A 241 -2.45 -32.06 6.23
CA SER A 241 -1.52 -33.15 5.98
C SER A 241 -2.24 -34.45 5.63
N GLY A 242 -1.88 -35.05 4.50
CA GLY A 242 -2.42 -36.33 4.02
C GLY A 242 -3.86 -36.28 3.50
N LEU A 243 -4.47 -35.09 3.37
CA LEU A 243 -5.82 -34.95 2.83
C LEU A 243 -5.85 -35.09 1.30
N ASP A 244 -6.99 -35.54 0.78
CA ASP A 244 -7.27 -35.60 -0.66
C ASP A 244 -8.04 -34.35 -1.12
N LEU A 245 -7.32 -33.44 -1.76
CA LEU A 245 -7.80 -32.21 -2.37
C LEU A 245 -7.78 -32.29 -3.90
N SER A 246 -7.75 -33.50 -4.48
CA SER A 246 -7.72 -33.70 -5.93
C SER A 246 -9.05 -33.35 -6.63
N ASN A 247 -8.97 -33.01 -7.92
CA ASN A 247 -10.12 -32.66 -8.77
C ASN A 247 -10.97 -31.48 -8.26
N ARG A 248 -10.38 -30.56 -7.48
CA ARG A 248 -11.06 -29.41 -6.85
C ARG A 248 -10.80 -28.09 -7.59
N ASN A 249 -11.75 -27.16 -7.48
CA ASN A 249 -11.48 -25.76 -7.80
C ASN A 249 -10.95 -25.04 -6.55
N LEU A 250 -9.68 -24.65 -6.60
CA LEU A 250 -8.93 -23.95 -5.56
C LEU A 250 -8.20 -22.74 -6.18
N SER A 251 -8.79 -22.12 -7.21
CA SER A 251 -8.24 -20.90 -7.81
C SER A 251 -8.11 -19.81 -6.76
N GLU A 252 -7.02 -19.04 -6.81
CA GLU A 252 -6.75 -17.92 -5.90
C GLU A 252 -6.66 -18.32 -4.40
N ILE A 253 -6.55 -19.62 -4.09
CA ILE A 253 -6.39 -20.09 -2.70
C ILE A 253 -5.07 -19.60 -2.10
N LEU A 254 -5.10 -19.14 -0.84
CA LEU A 254 -3.93 -18.65 -0.13
C LEU A 254 -3.61 -19.59 1.04
N PHE A 255 -2.41 -20.15 1.05
CA PHE A 255 -1.86 -20.88 2.20
C PHE A 255 -0.69 -20.09 2.78
N TRP A 256 -0.74 -19.81 4.07
CA TRP A 256 0.35 -19.22 4.84
C TRP A 256 0.60 -20.08 6.07
N ALA A 257 1.87 -20.37 6.40
CA ALA A 257 2.26 -21.10 7.61
C ALA A 257 1.64 -22.52 7.73
N SER A 258 1.12 -23.07 6.64
CA SER A 258 0.30 -24.27 6.65
C SER A 258 1.10 -25.56 6.51
N ASP A 259 0.47 -26.68 6.88
CA ASP A 259 1.02 -28.02 6.70
C ASP A 259 0.26 -28.79 5.61
N LEU A 260 0.89 -28.88 4.44
CA LEU A 260 0.43 -29.63 3.27
C LEU A 260 1.22 -30.95 3.08
N THR A 261 1.83 -31.48 4.15
CA THR A 261 2.62 -32.71 4.09
C THR A 261 1.79 -33.87 3.53
N SER A 262 2.24 -34.50 2.44
CA SER A 262 1.50 -35.59 1.76
C SER A 262 0.09 -35.25 1.27
N THR A 263 -0.30 -33.97 1.17
CA THR A 263 -1.60 -33.55 0.64
C THR A 263 -1.67 -33.78 -0.87
N ASN A 264 -2.79 -34.31 -1.35
CA ASN A 264 -3.00 -34.61 -2.77
C ASN A 264 -3.78 -33.49 -3.46
N PHE A 265 -3.14 -32.75 -4.36
CA PHE A 265 -3.74 -31.71 -5.22
C PHE A 265 -3.88 -32.15 -6.67
N SER A 266 -3.84 -33.46 -6.97
CA SER A 266 -3.82 -33.94 -8.35
C SER A 266 -5.05 -33.48 -9.14
N ASP A 267 -4.86 -33.10 -10.40
CA ASP A 267 -5.94 -32.69 -11.31
C ASP A 267 -6.76 -31.46 -10.82
N SER A 268 -6.32 -30.75 -9.77
CA SER A 268 -7.00 -29.58 -9.20
C SER A 268 -6.62 -28.27 -9.89
N ASN A 269 -7.54 -27.30 -9.87
CA ASN A 269 -7.27 -25.94 -10.32
C ASN A 269 -6.70 -25.11 -9.16
N LEU A 270 -5.45 -24.68 -9.27
CA LEU A 270 -4.74 -23.86 -8.27
C LEU A 270 -4.27 -22.52 -8.88
N SER A 271 -4.83 -22.13 -10.03
CA SER A 271 -4.42 -20.93 -10.75
C SER A 271 -4.54 -19.69 -9.87
N PHE A 272 -3.55 -18.78 -9.92
CA PHE A 272 -3.44 -17.58 -9.08
C PHE A 272 -3.35 -17.83 -7.57
N GLY A 273 -3.28 -19.10 -7.12
CA GLY A 273 -3.07 -19.43 -5.71
C GLY A 273 -1.66 -19.06 -5.22
N GLN A 274 -1.52 -18.94 -3.90
CA GLN A 274 -0.27 -18.60 -3.24
C GLN A 274 0.04 -19.60 -2.12
N ILE A 275 1.28 -20.09 -2.05
CA ILE A 275 1.79 -20.89 -0.92
C ILE A 275 3.03 -20.20 -0.32
N ILE A 276 2.92 -19.71 0.91
CA ILE A 276 3.98 -18.93 1.58
C ILE A 276 4.30 -19.57 2.94
N SER A 277 5.58 -19.71 3.28
CA SER A 277 6.03 -20.26 4.57
C SER A 277 5.37 -21.62 4.89
N THR A 278 5.21 -22.49 3.90
CA THR A 278 4.30 -23.64 3.96
C THR A 278 5.04 -24.96 3.77
N ILE A 279 4.70 -25.98 4.57
CA ILE A 279 5.29 -27.32 4.45
C ILE A 279 4.61 -28.06 3.29
N VAL A 280 5.39 -28.51 2.29
CA VAL A 280 4.86 -29.19 1.09
C VAL A 280 5.46 -30.58 0.88
N GLN A 281 6.18 -31.10 1.87
CA GLN A 281 6.89 -32.37 1.80
C GLN A 281 5.96 -33.53 1.38
N ASP A 282 6.35 -34.27 0.33
CA ASP A 282 5.61 -35.41 -0.22
C ASP A 282 4.19 -35.12 -0.74
N SER A 283 3.82 -33.85 -0.91
CA SER A 283 2.58 -33.46 -1.58
C SER A 283 2.57 -33.84 -3.07
N ASN A 284 1.38 -33.90 -3.67
CA ASN A 284 1.18 -34.29 -5.08
C ASN A 284 0.43 -33.20 -5.86
N PHE A 285 1.10 -32.52 -6.79
CA PHE A 285 0.53 -31.54 -7.71
C PHE A 285 0.41 -32.08 -9.16
N SER A 286 0.40 -33.40 -9.38
CA SER A 286 0.31 -33.96 -10.74
C SER A 286 -0.94 -33.47 -11.49
N ASN A 287 -0.76 -33.02 -12.73
CA ASN A 287 -1.79 -32.44 -13.59
C ASN A 287 -2.53 -31.20 -13.05
N SER A 288 -2.12 -30.61 -11.93
CA SER A 288 -2.79 -29.42 -11.41
C SER A 288 -2.52 -28.19 -12.28
N ASN A 289 -3.50 -27.27 -12.35
CA ASN A 289 -3.31 -26.00 -13.04
C ASN A 289 -2.62 -25.00 -12.10
N LEU A 290 -1.35 -24.71 -12.36
CA LEU A 290 -0.51 -23.77 -11.60
C LEU A 290 -0.29 -22.43 -12.35
N THR A 291 -1.20 -22.05 -13.26
CA THR A 291 -1.12 -20.75 -13.98
C THR A 291 -1.15 -19.57 -13.00
N ARG A 292 -0.13 -18.71 -13.03
CA ARG A 292 0.13 -17.62 -12.07
C ARG A 292 0.19 -18.05 -10.60
N PHE A 293 0.49 -19.32 -10.33
CA PHE A 293 0.71 -19.79 -8.97
C PHE A 293 1.98 -19.16 -8.39
N HIS A 294 1.90 -18.63 -7.16
CA HIS A 294 3.01 -18.04 -6.44
C HIS A 294 3.47 -18.99 -5.34
N SER A 295 4.78 -19.10 -5.14
CA SER A 295 5.33 -19.86 -4.02
C SER A 295 6.62 -19.28 -3.47
N ARG A 296 6.76 -19.28 -2.14
CA ARG A 296 7.96 -18.79 -1.45
C ARG A 296 8.12 -19.46 -0.09
N TRP A 297 9.37 -19.67 0.33
CA TRP A 297 9.72 -20.25 1.64
C TRP A 297 9.00 -21.58 1.93
N LEU A 298 9.14 -22.56 1.04
CA LEU A 298 8.54 -23.86 1.23
C LEU A 298 9.47 -24.84 1.94
N PHE A 299 8.90 -25.59 2.87
CA PHE A 299 9.63 -26.59 3.65
C PHE A 299 9.41 -27.99 3.06
N GLY A 300 10.49 -28.63 2.64
CA GLY A 300 10.46 -29.85 1.83
C GLY A 300 9.96 -29.61 0.40
N CYS A 301 9.78 -30.71 -0.34
CA CYS A 301 9.34 -30.68 -1.75
C CYS A 301 8.17 -31.64 -2.02
N PRO A 302 7.29 -31.31 -2.99
CA PRO A 302 6.32 -32.26 -3.54
C PRO A 302 7.01 -33.47 -4.17
N ASN A 303 6.41 -34.67 -4.06
CA ASN A 303 6.92 -35.87 -4.73
C ASN A 303 6.42 -36.01 -6.18
N GLN A 304 5.39 -35.25 -6.55
CA GLN A 304 4.81 -35.20 -7.89
C GLN A 304 4.37 -33.77 -8.21
N MET A 305 4.61 -33.33 -9.44
CA MET A 305 4.30 -31.98 -9.96
C MET A 305 3.83 -32.09 -11.41
N PRO A 306 3.25 -31.02 -12.01
CA PRO A 306 3.00 -30.98 -13.45
C PRO A 306 4.30 -31.12 -14.26
N ALA A 307 4.17 -31.45 -15.54
CA ALA A 307 5.33 -31.51 -16.42
C ALA A 307 6.05 -30.15 -16.46
N GLU A 308 7.39 -30.18 -16.50
CA GLU A 308 8.28 -29.00 -16.56
C GLU A 308 8.29 -28.11 -15.30
N TRP A 309 7.49 -28.44 -14.28
CA TRP A 309 7.61 -27.84 -12.95
C TRP A 309 8.67 -28.57 -12.11
N ILE A 310 9.40 -27.80 -11.31
CA ILE A 310 10.42 -28.27 -10.36
C ILE A 310 10.19 -27.66 -8.96
N CYS A 311 10.76 -28.33 -7.97
CA CYS A 311 10.98 -27.78 -6.64
C CYS A 311 12.48 -27.44 -6.56
N MET A 312 12.80 -26.16 -6.41
CA MET A 312 14.17 -25.65 -6.37
C MET A 312 14.49 -25.19 -4.95
N ASP A 313 15.57 -25.70 -4.37
CA ASP A 313 16.05 -25.21 -3.07
C ASP A 313 16.83 -23.91 -3.28
N VAL A 314 16.47 -22.87 -2.54
CA VAL A 314 16.99 -21.50 -2.72
C VAL A 314 17.78 -21.06 -1.46
N VAL A 315 18.48 -22.00 -0.82
CA VAL A 315 19.30 -21.70 0.37
C VAL A 315 20.32 -20.62 0.06
N ASN A 316 20.20 -19.49 0.76
CA ASN A 316 21.35 -18.70 1.14
C ASN A 316 21.27 -18.46 2.66
N HIS A 317 22.36 -18.76 3.34
CA HIS A 317 22.45 -18.78 4.80
C HIS A 317 22.88 -17.38 5.27
N ASP A 318 22.11 -16.72 6.13
CA ASP A 318 22.58 -15.86 7.24
C ASP A 318 21.47 -14.94 7.81
N SER A 319 20.66 -15.47 8.74
CA SER A 319 20.32 -14.77 9.98
C SER A 319 19.74 -15.74 11.02
N GLU A 320 20.53 -16.10 12.04
CA GLU A 320 20.06 -16.85 13.22
C GLU A 320 19.23 -15.98 14.19
N GLU A 321 19.02 -14.69 13.91
CA GLU A 321 18.53 -13.72 14.93
C GLU A 321 17.19 -12.98 14.65
N GLU A 322 16.57 -13.02 13.46
CA GLU A 322 15.36 -12.19 13.18
C GLU A 322 14.13 -12.90 12.58
N TRP A 323 14.21 -14.17 12.16
CA TRP A 323 13.06 -14.85 11.54
C TRP A 323 12.04 -15.43 12.52
N GLU A 324 12.39 -15.61 13.80
CA GLU A 324 11.55 -16.34 14.76
C GLU A 324 10.32 -15.55 15.26
N SER A 325 10.24 -14.24 15.05
CA SER A 325 9.29 -13.34 15.76
C SER A 325 8.17 -12.74 14.92
N ILE A 326 8.27 -12.73 13.58
CA ILE A 326 7.39 -11.89 12.75
C ILE A 326 6.25 -12.65 12.07
N PHE A 327 6.48 -13.92 11.68
CA PHE A 327 5.55 -14.66 10.81
C PHE A 327 5.15 -16.06 11.31
N VAL A 328 5.57 -16.42 12.52
CA VAL A 328 5.27 -17.71 13.16
C VAL A 328 4.62 -17.42 14.51
N ASN A 329 3.36 -17.84 14.69
CA ASN A 329 2.71 -17.74 15.99
C ASN A 329 3.42 -18.67 16.99
N GLU A 330 3.86 -18.15 18.13
CA GLU A 330 5.00 -18.69 18.88
C GLU A 330 4.82 -20.14 19.40
N GLU A 331 3.59 -20.57 19.67
CA GLU A 331 3.35 -21.85 20.35
C GLU A 331 3.29 -23.09 19.44
N PHE A 332 2.69 -23.02 18.24
CA PHE A 332 2.31 -24.25 17.51
C PHE A 332 3.37 -24.78 16.55
N GLN A 333 4.09 -23.88 15.86
CA GLN A 333 4.91 -24.26 14.70
C GLN A 333 6.42 -24.21 14.92
N LYS A 334 6.90 -23.59 16.01
CA LYS A 334 8.34 -23.40 16.26
C LYS A 334 9.11 -24.72 16.18
N GLU A 335 8.78 -25.74 16.99
CA GLU A 335 9.49 -27.04 16.97
C GLU A 335 9.49 -27.73 15.59
N LYS A 336 8.38 -27.65 14.84
CA LYS A 336 8.26 -28.32 13.53
C LYS A 336 9.06 -27.59 12.46
N PHE A 337 8.98 -26.27 12.42
CA PHE A 337 9.71 -25.44 11.47
C PHE A 337 11.21 -25.40 11.79
N THR A 338 11.64 -25.31 13.06
CA THR A 338 13.07 -25.42 13.44
C THR A 338 13.68 -26.78 13.05
N SER A 339 12.88 -27.84 12.87
CA SER A 339 13.36 -29.14 12.37
C SER A 339 13.50 -29.21 10.83
N LEU A 340 12.87 -28.28 10.11
CA LEU A 340 12.83 -28.20 8.64
C LEU A 340 13.57 -26.97 8.08
N SER A 341 14.06 -26.07 8.94
CA SER A 341 14.57 -24.73 8.63
C SER A 341 15.85 -24.66 7.78
N GLN A 342 16.35 -25.79 7.26
CA GLN A 342 17.58 -25.86 6.48
C GLN A 342 17.36 -25.71 4.95
N SER A 343 16.12 -25.65 4.48
CA SER A 343 15.77 -25.46 3.06
C SER A 343 14.68 -24.42 2.90
N SER A 344 14.80 -23.56 1.88
CA SER A 344 13.77 -22.60 1.48
C SER A 344 13.44 -22.85 0.01
N ASN A 345 12.55 -23.80 -0.24
CA ASN A 345 12.23 -24.24 -1.59
C ASN A 345 11.20 -23.33 -2.27
N TRP A 346 11.31 -23.16 -3.58
CA TRP A 346 10.31 -22.52 -4.44
C TRP A 346 9.83 -23.53 -5.48
N LEU A 347 8.54 -23.47 -5.87
CA LEU A 347 8.03 -24.21 -7.03
C LEU A 347 8.11 -23.32 -8.27
N LEU A 348 8.78 -23.81 -9.31
CA LEU A 348 9.06 -23.07 -10.54
C LEU A 348 8.65 -23.88 -11.76
N GLY A 349 8.01 -23.22 -12.72
CA GLY A 349 7.59 -23.84 -13.98
C GLY A 349 6.85 -22.86 -14.91
N PRO A 350 6.29 -23.35 -16.03
CA PRO A 350 5.57 -22.51 -16.97
C PRO A 350 4.38 -21.79 -16.32
N GLY A 351 4.30 -20.48 -16.51
CA GLY A 351 3.24 -19.64 -15.96
C GLY A 351 3.37 -19.25 -14.49
N VAL A 352 4.48 -19.57 -13.80
CA VAL A 352 4.70 -19.21 -12.38
C VAL A 352 4.62 -17.70 -12.14
N SER A 353 4.14 -17.28 -10.96
CA SER A 353 4.16 -15.88 -10.51
C SER A 353 5.30 -15.64 -9.51
N LEU A 354 6.21 -14.73 -9.85
CA LEU A 354 7.33 -14.28 -9.03
C LEU A 354 7.16 -12.78 -8.78
N ASN A 355 6.39 -12.42 -7.75
CA ASN A 355 6.21 -11.04 -7.32
C ASN A 355 6.88 -10.83 -5.94
N TYR A 356 7.55 -9.69 -5.78
CA TYR A 356 7.98 -9.17 -4.49
C TYR A 356 6.90 -8.26 -3.90
N TYR A 357 5.93 -8.85 -3.21
CA TYR A 357 5.02 -8.11 -2.35
C TYR A 357 4.64 -8.95 -1.12
N ILE A 358 5.16 -8.56 0.05
CA ILE A 358 4.73 -9.08 1.34
C ILE A 358 3.75 -8.07 1.92
N ALA A 359 2.54 -8.52 2.27
CA ALA A 359 1.67 -7.76 3.14
C ALA A 359 2.36 -7.61 4.51
N GLY A 360 2.96 -6.44 4.78
CA GLY A 360 3.74 -6.19 6.00
C GLY A 360 5.09 -5.48 5.84
N GLY A 361 5.49 -5.08 4.63
CA GLY A 361 6.54 -4.05 4.45
C GLY A 361 7.99 -4.42 4.80
N ILE A 362 8.31 -5.70 5.05
CA ILE A 362 9.69 -6.11 5.33
C ILE A 362 10.51 -6.17 4.05
N ASN A 363 11.44 -5.23 3.95
CA ASN A 363 12.33 -5.06 2.82
C ASN A 363 13.51 -6.04 2.93
N ILE A 364 13.59 -7.04 2.05
CA ILE A 364 14.77 -7.94 1.95
C ILE A 364 15.81 -7.29 1.01
N TYR A 365 16.29 -6.11 1.40
CA TYR A 365 17.53 -5.55 0.87
C TYR A 365 18.70 -6.39 1.41
N GLY A 366 19.17 -7.37 0.65
CA GLY A 366 20.19 -8.30 1.15
C GLY A 366 20.87 -9.21 0.14
N GLN A 367 21.86 -8.64 -0.56
CA GLN A 367 23.05 -9.33 -1.12
C GLN A 367 22.89 -10.30 -2.33
N GLU A 368 23.57 -9.92 -3.42
CA GLU A 368 24.26 -10.79 -4.41
C GLU A 368 23.81 -12.27 -4.47
N PHE A 369 22.63 -12.53 -5.07
CA PHE A 369 22.13 -13.89 -5.26
C PHE A 369 22.53 -14.45 -6.64
N GLU A 370 23.58 -15.29 -6.70
CA GLU A 370 23.82 -16.19 -7.84
C GLU A 370 22.78 -17.34 -7.87
N MET A 371 21.48 -17.01 -7.95
CA MET A 371 20.41 -18.00 -8.14
C MET A 371 20.53 -18.64 -9.53
N ASP A 372 20.57 -19.97 -9.59
CA ASP A 372 20.68 -20.71 -10.84
C ASP A 372 19.30 -21.13 -11.40
N PHE A 373 18.76 -20.29 -12.30
CA PHE A 373 17.55 -20.58 -13.07
C PHE A 373 17.85 -21.29 -14.42
N SER A 374 19.08 -21.78 -14.63
CA SER A 374 19.50 -22.28 -15.94
C SER A 374 18.71 -23.50 -16.39
N ASN A 375 18.41 -23.54 -17.69
CA ASN A 375 17.67 -24.64 -18.36
C ASN A 375 16.24 -24.89 -17.82
N LEU A 376 15.70 -24.03 -16.96
CA LEU A 376 14.31 -24.12 -16.49
C LEU A 376 13.32 -23.67 -17.58
N ASN A 377 12.06 -24.09 -17.47
CA ASN A 377 10.99 -23.51 -18.26
C ASN A 377 10.15 -22.55 -17.39
N LEU A 378 10.29 -21.26 -17.66
CA LEU A 378 9.53 -20.16 -17.05
C LEU A 378 8.66 -19.44 -18.10
N SER A 379 8.33 -20.10 -19.22
CA SER A 379 7.54 -19.46 -20.28
C SER A 379 6.15 -19.06 -19.77
N ASN A 380 5.70 -17.88 -20.19
CA ASN A 380 4.49 -17.21 -19.72
C ASN A 380 4.49 -16.89 -18.21
N ALA A 381 5.63 -16.94 -17.52
CA ALA A 381 5.72 -16.51 -16.12
C ALA A 381 5.39 -15.02 -15.98
N TRP A 382 4.98 -14.63 -14.78
CA TRP A 382 4.72 -13.25 -14.40
C TRP A 382 5.76 -12.83 -13.36
N ILE A 383 6.61 -11.87 -13.69
CA ILE A 383 7.72 -11.45 -12.85
C ILE A 383 7.59 -9.96 -12.55
N GLU A 384 7.52 -9.60 -11.27
CA GLU A 384 7.12 -8.27 -10.82
C GLU A 384 7.87 -7.83 -9.55
N ASN A 385 8.23 -6.54 -9.47
CA ASN A 385 8.90 -5.89 -8.32
C ASN A 385 10.20 -6.55 -7.83
N SER A 386 10.79 -7.45 -8.61
CA SER A 386 11.81 -8.40 -8.15
C SER A 386 13.24 -7.95 -8.47
N ASN A 387 14.24 -8.52 -7.79
CA ASN A 387 15.65 -8.34 -8.16
C ASN A 387 16.29 -9.68 -8.53
N PHE A 388 16.79 -9.79 -9.77
CA PHE A 388 17.50 -10.94 -10.30
C PHE A 388 18.95 -10.62 -10.70
N GLU A 389 19.52 -9.47 -10.32
CA GLU A 389 20.90 -9.11 -10.63
C GLU A 389 21.88 -10.22 -10.22
N GLY A 390 22.70 -10.69 -11.17
CA GLY A 390 23.63 -11.81 -10.98
C GLY A 390 23.03 -13.21 -11.21
N ALA A 391 21.71 -13.37 -11.31
CA ALA A 391 21.07 -14.68 -11.47
C ALA A 391 21.34 -15.33 -12.85
N ASN A 392 21.57 -16.64 -12.87
CA ASN A 392 21.89 -17.38 -14.08
C ASN A 392 20.63 -17.85 -14.82
N PHE A 393 20.26 -17.16 -15.91
CA PHE A 393 19.16 -17.53 -16.81
C PHE A 393 19.66 -18.26 -18.10
N SER A 394 20.82 -18.90 -18.07
CA SER A 394 21.37 -19.55 -19.27
C SER A 394 20.54 -20.75 -19.72
N GLY A 395 20.08 -20.74 -20.98
CA GLY A 395 19.25 -21.81 -21.53
C GLY A 395 17.81 -21.87 -21.00
N THR A 396 17.42 -20.93 -20.12
CA THR A 396 16.06 -20.84 -19.56
C THR A 396 15.06 -20.46 -20.65
N ASN A 397 13.95 -21.18 -20.75
CA ASN A 397 12.84 -20.80 -21.62
C ASN A 397 12.00 -19.74 -20.91
N ILE A 398 12.16 -18.48 -21.30
CA ILE A 398 11.42 -17.31 -20.80
C ILE A 398 10.48 -16.72 -21.88
N ASN A 399 10.09 -17.49 -22.89
CA ASN A 399 9.18 -17.02 -23.94
C ASN A 399 7.79 -16.63 -23.38
N GLY A 400 7.28 -15.45 -23.73
CA GLY A 400 6.00 -14.93 -23.23
C GLY A 400 6.00 -14.47 -21.76
N THR A 401 7.17 -14.48 -21.09
CA THR A 401 7.30 -13.99 -19.72
C THR A 401 7.04 -12.49 -19.66
N VAL A 402 6.23 -12.07 -18.68
CA VAL A 402 5.99 -10.66 -18.36
C VAL A 402 6.98 -10.21 -17.30
N TRP A 403 7.58 -9.04 -17.49
CA TRP A 403 8.51 -8.40 -16.57
C TRP A 403 8.01 -6.99 -16.26
N ILE A 404 7.86 -6.66 -14.96
CA ILE A 404 7.41 -5.36 -14.47
C ILE A 404 8.28 -4.96 -13.28
N SER A 405 8.82 -3.74 -13.31
CA SER A 405 9.59 -3.12 -12.22
C SER A 405 10.63 -4.06 -11.58
N THR A 406 11.33 -4.81 -12.44
CA THR A 406 12.20 -5.92 -12.04
C THR A 406 13.63 -5.64 -12.49
N ILE A 407 14.60 -5.78 -11.59
CA ILE A 407 16.02 -5.71 -11.94
C ILE A 407 16.42 -7.02 -12.62
N CYS A 408 16.85 -6.93 -13.87
CA CYS A 408 17.26 -8.05 -14.71
C CYS A 408 18.60 -8.67 -14.26
N PRO A 409 18.94 -9.88 -14.74
CA PRO A 409 20.23 -10.57 -14.48
C PRO A 409 21.52 -9.77 -14.65
N ASN A 410 21.51 -8.68 -15.41
CA ASN A 410 22.65 -7.80 -15.66
C ASN A 410 22.55 -6.42 -14.97
N GLY A 411 21.66 -6.26 -13.98
CA GLY A 411 21.49 -5.03 -13.20
C GLY A 411 20.64 -3.93 -13.85
N MET A 412 20.10 -4.15 -15.05
CA MET A 412 19.23 -3.16 -15.72
C MET A 412 17.75 -3.34 -15.33
N ASN A 413 16.94 -2.29 -15.31
CA ASN A 413 15.51 -2.39 -15.01
C ASN A 413 14.73 -2.93 -16.23
N SER A 414 13.85 -3.90 -16.03
CA SER A 414 12.95 -4.45 -17.06
C SER A 414 12.14 -3.37 -17.77
N ASP A 415 11.78 -2.31 -17.05
CA ASP A 415 10.88 -1.27 -17.53
C ASP A 415 11.54 -0.36 -18.58
N ASP A 416 12.85 -0.46 -18.79
CA ASP A 416 13.60 0.24 -19.85
C ASP A 416 13.55 -0.48 -21.22
N PHE A 417 13.02 -1.71 -21.32
CA PHE A 417 13.11 -2.58 -22.50
C PHE A 417 11.75 -3.10 -23.00
N GLU A 418 11.50 -3.11 -24.33
CA GLU A 418 10.20 -3.50 -24.92
C GLU A 418 9.82 -4.94 -24.54
N ASP A 419 10.82 -5.82 -24.59
CA ASP A 419 10.74 -7.24 -24.31
C ASP A 419 11.02 -7.54 -22.81
N GLY A 420 11.14 -6.52 -21.95
CA GLY A 420 11.60 -6.66 -20.57
C GLY A 420 13.04 -7.19 -20.49
N CYS A 421 13.32 -8.15 -19.61
CA CYS A 421 14.66 -8.74 -19.52
C CYS A 421 15.04 -9.64 -20.72
N LEU A 422 14.12 -9.91 -21.67
CA LEU A 422 14.40 -10.64 -22.90
C LEU A 422 15.00 -9.73 -23.96
N ASN A 423 16.02 -10.19 -24.70
CA ASN A 423 16.65 -9.53 -25.88
C ASN A 423 17.20 -8.10 -25.69
N GLN A 424 16.86 -7.41 -24.59
CA GLN A 424 17.28 -6.05 -24.23
C GLN A 424 17.16 -5.07 -25.40
N LYS A 425 16.05 -5.16 -26.14
CA LYS A 425 15.64 -4.10 -27.05
C LYS A 425 15.18 -2.92 -26.19
N GLU A 426 16.04 -1.91 -26.05
CA GLU A 426 15.70 -0.65 -25.41
C GLU A 426 14.35 -0.16 -25.95
N LYS A 427 13.46 0.37 -25.11
CA LYS A 427 12.20 1.03 -25.54
C LYS A 427 12.46 2.32 -26.35
N ARG A 428 13.68 2.52 -26.87
CA ARG A 428 14.15 3.81 -27.38
C ARG A 428 14.40 3.77 -28.88
N CYS A 429 13.88 4.83 -29.48
CA CYS A 429 14.19 5.33 -30.80
C CYS A 429 15.70 5.28 -31.14
N GLN A 430 16.06 4.82 -32.34
CA GLN A 430 17.46 4.55 -32.68
C GLN A 430 18.26 5.81 -33.08
N GLN A 431 19.37 6.02 -32.33
CA GLN A 431 20.49 6.91 -32.61
C GLN A 431 20.19 8.43 -32.53
N ASN A 432 20.88 9.10 -31.60
CA ASN A 432 20.59 10.44 -31.04
C ASN A 432 21.10 11.59 -31.97
N THR A 433 20.89 12.91 -31.75
CA THR A 433 21.64 13.97 -32.52
C THR A 433 22.30 15.07 -31.66
N THR A 434 23.38 15.70 -32.16
CA THR A 434 23.94 16.94 -31.58
C THR A 434 23.09 18.17 -31.90
N LEU A 435 22.62 18.83 -30.86
CA LEU A 435 22.04 20.17 -30.83
C LEU A 435 23.06 21.18 -30.28
N ALA A 436 23.05 22.42 -30.77
CA ALA A 436 24.01 23.47 -30.40
C ALA A 436 23.40 24.63 -29.59
N SER A 437 22.07 24.77 -29.53
CA SER A 437 21.38 25.77 -28.71
C SER A 437 19.95 25.33 -28.33
N ILE A 438 19.26 26.11 -27.49
CA ILE A 438 17.83 25.92 -27.19
C ILE A 438 16.95 26.02 -28.44
N GLU A 439 17.39 26.74 -29.49
CA GLU A 439 16.65 26.91 -30.75
C GLU A 439 16.52 25.60 -31.53
N ASP A 440 17.42 24.64 -31.30
CA ASP A 440 17.40 23.32 -31.93
C ASP A 440 16.38 22.36 -31.28
N VAL A 441 16.08 22.50 -29.99
CA VAL A 441 15.14 21.63 -29.24
C VAL A 441 13.70 21.79 -29.78
N VAL A 442 13.36 23.01 -30.19
CA VAL A 442 12.01 23.44 -30.60
C VAL A 442 11.84 23.52 -32.12
N SER A 443 12.80 23.01 -32.89
CA SER A 443 12.79 23.04 -34.36
C SER A 443 12.96 21.68 -35.03
N LYS A 444 13.05 20.60 -34.24
CA LYS A 444 13.28 19.23 -34.73
C LYS A 444 12.29 18.23 -34.14
N ARG A 445 12.11 17.11 -34.85
CA ARG A 445 11.30 15.97 -34.40
C ARG A 445 12.14 15.06 -33.51
N VAL A 446 11.77 15.03 -32.25
CA VAL A 446 12.36 14.20 -31.21
C VAL A 446 11.37 13.09 -30.83
N CYS A 447 11.91 11.93 -30.47
CA CYS A 447 11.17 10.74 -30.02
C CYS A 447 11.47 10.39 -28.56
N GLY A 448 12.31 11.18 -27.88
CA GLY A 448 12.53 11.00 -26.44
C GLY A 448 13.25 12.15 -25.77
N ILE A 449 13.10 12.22 -24.44
CA ILE A 449 13.75 13.20 -23.56
C ILE A 449 14.24 12.49 -22.30
N VAL A 450 15.44 12.80 -21.83
CA VAL A 450 15.91 12.48 -20.47
C VAL A 450 16.13 13.79 -19.72
N ILE A 451 15.65 13.85 -18.48
CA ILE A 451 15.98 14.92 -17.53
C ILE A 451 17.09 14.38 -16.61
N GLU A 452 18.33 14.80 -16.88
CA GLU A 452 19.53 14.34 -16.18
C GLU A 452 19.80 15.13 -14.90
N LYS A 453 19.19 16.33 -14.79
CA LYS A 453 19.18 17.13 -13.58
C LYS A 453 18.01 18.11 -13.63
N ALA A 454 17.30 18.28 -12.52
CA ALA A 454 16.60 19.52 -12.27
C ALA A 454 16.71 19.90 -10.79
N LEU A 455 17.03 21.17 -10.54
CA LEU A 455 17.11 21.77 -9.22
C LEU A 455 16.07 22.89 -9.16
N ALA A 456 15.23 22.88 -8.12
CA ALA A 456 14.12 23.83 -7.93
C ALA A 456 13.11 23.85 -9.09
N VAL A 457 12.69 22.66 -9.54
CA VAL A 457 11.60 22.41 -10.50
C VAL A 457 10.74 21.30 -9.95
N ASP A 458 9.41 21.49 -9.91
CA ASP A 458 8.50 20.47 -9.34
C ASP A 458 7.72 19.71 -10.42
N ALA A 459 7.50 20.32 -11.60
CA ALA A 459 6.89 19.67 -12.76
C ALA A 459 7.34 20.32 -14.08
N MET A 460 7.33 19.55 -15.17
CA MET A 460 7.51 20.05 -16.53
C MET A 460 6.43 19.54 -17.48
N ARG A 461 6.03 20.38 -18.44
CA ARG A 461 5.09 20.08 -19.52
C ARG A 461 5.73 20.35 -20.87
N PHE A 462 5.89 19.31 -21.69
CA PHE A 462 6.35 19.42 -23.08
C PHE A 462 5.13 19.52 -23.99
N ILE A 463 5.00 20.62 -24.74
CA ILE A 463 3.85 20.87 -25.62
C ILE A 463 4.31 20.67 -27.07
N TYR A 464 3.49 19.98 -27.85
CA TYR A 464 3.79 19.60 -29.22
C TYR A 464 3.29 20.62 -30.26
N ASP A 465 3.66 20.42 -31.52
CA ASP A 465 3.35 21.28 -32.66
C ASP A 465 1.88 21.24 -33.10
N ASP A 466 1.13 20.22 -32.67
CA ASP A 466 -0.33 20.11 -32.85
C ASP A 466 -1.14 20.61 -31.64
N GLY A 467 -0.48 21.02 -30.55
CA GLY A 467 -1.10 21.49 -29.31
C GLY A 467 -1.44 20.39 -28.30
N THR A 468 -1.14 19.13 -28.57
CA THR A 468 -1.11 18.09 -27.52
C THR A 468 0.11 18.29 -26.60
N TYR A 469 0.17 17.61 -25.45
CA TYR A 469 1.26 17.77 -24.50
C TYR A 469 1.57 16.49 -23.72
N LEU A 470 2.72 16.48 -23.05
CA LEU A 470 3.20 15.44 -22.14
C LEU A 470 3.67 16.10 -20.84
N ASP A 471 3.12 15.64 -19.72
CA ASP A 471 3.51 16.05 -18.38
C ASP A 471 4.46 15.02 -17.75
N THR A 472 5.45 15.50 -17.02
CA THR A 472 6.40 14.63 -16.31
C THR A 472 5.84 14.03 -15.01
N GLY A 473 4.67 14.48 -14.55
CA GLY A 473 4.14 14.14 -13.23
C GLY A 473 4.96 14.74 -12.07
N ARG A 474 4.54 14.44 -10.84
CA ARG A 474 5.04 15.03 -9.59
C ARG A 474 6.31 14.37 -9.03
N ASP A 475 6.43 13.04 -9.13
CA ASP A 475 7.39 12.27 -8.33
C ASP A 475 8.75 12.02 -9.02
N THR A 476 8.87 12.44 -10.28
CA THR A 476 10.00 12.13 -11.18
C THR A 476 11.09 13.20 -11.20
N ILE A 477 10.82 14.41 -10.70
CA ILE A 477 11.75 15.54 -10.74
C ILE A 477 12.04 16.02 -9.31
N ASN A 478 12.62 15.13 -8.50
CA ASN A 478 13.22 15.48 -7.22
C ASN A 478 14.68 15.00 -7.21
N THR A 479 15.50 15.49 -6.27
CA THR A 479 16.96 15.32 -6.25
C THR A 479 17.46 13.87 -6.17
N SER A 480 16.57 12.89 -6.01
CA SER A 480 16.81 11.45 -6.00
C SER A 480 16.55 10.72 -7.34
N HIS A 481 15.83 11.31 -8.31
CA HIS A 481 15.32 10.60 -9.51
C HIS A 481 15.79 11.20 -10.85
N ASN A 482 17.06 11.57 -10.93
CA ASN A 482 17.66 12.01 -12.20
C ASN A 482 17.83 10.83 -13.19
N ASN A 483 17.73 11.12 -14.49
CA ASN A 483 17.84 10.21 -15.65
C ASN A 483 16.55 9.49 -16.13
N ILE A 484 15.36 9.92 -15.71
CA ILE A 484 14.10 9.35 -16.22
C ILE A 484 13.88 9.72 -17.70
N TYR A 485 13.49 8.72 -18.50
CA TYR A 485 13.19 8.85 -19.93
C TYR A 485 11.71 8.96 -20.21
N TRP A 486 11.39 9.90 -21.09
CA TRP A 486 10.06 10.18 -21.60
C TRP A 486 10.06 9.91 -23.10
N GLU A 487 9.37 8.86 -23.54
CA GLU A 487 9.13 8.59 -24.95
C GLU A 487 8.14 9.61 -25.50
N LEU A 488 8.42 10.18 -26.68
CA LEU A 488 7.55 11.16 -27.31
C LEU A 488 6.75 10.50 -28.47
N PRO A 489 5.46 10.84 -28.64
CA PRO A 489 4.64 10.27 -29.69
C PRO A 489 5.23 10.56 -31.09
N GLU A 490 5.23 9.54 -31.96
CA GLU A 490 5.82 9.65 -33.30
C GLU A 490 5.26 10.84 -34.09
N ASN A 491 6.15 11.53 -34.81
CA ASN A 491 5.87 12.66 -35.73
C ASN A 491 5.58 14.03 -35.09
N HIS A 492 5.60 14.17 -33.78
CA HIS A 492 5.47 15.48 -33.13
C HIS A 492 6.82 16.21 -33.02
N ALA A 493 6.77 17.54 -32.96
CA ALA A 493 7.90 18.40 -32.59
C ALA A 493 7.52 19.20 -31.34
N ILE A 494 8.46 19.43 -30.43
CA ILE A 494 8.19 20.23 -29.23
C ILE A 494 8.09 21.70 -29.64
N SER A 495 6.97 22.35 -29.35
CA SER A 495 6.70 23.75 -29.66
C SER A 495 6.93 24.69 -28.46
N ARG A 496 6.72 24.19 -27.24
CA ARG A 496 6.90 24.91 -25.97
C ARG A 496 7.26 23.94 -24.83
N VAL A 497 7.99 24.44 -23.84
CA VAL A 497 8.17 23.76 -22.55
C VAL A 497 7.78 24.72 -21.43
N ASP A 498 6.83 24.30 -20.59
CA ASP A 498 6.40 25.00 -19.38
C ASP A 498 6.89 24.24 -18.15
N PHE A 499 7.19 24.96 -17.06
CA PHE A 499 7.65 24.35 -15.81
C PHE A 499 7.27 25.18 -14.58
N SER A 500 7.04 24.48 -13.47
CA SER A 500 6.86 25.08 -12.13
C SER A 500 8.17 25.06 -11.35
N THR A 501 8.35 26.04 -10.45
CA THR A 501 9.53 26.17 -9.61
C THR A 501 9.12 26.42 -8.16
N HIS A 502 9.92 25.95 -7.21
CA HIS A 502 9.75 26.16 -5.77
C HIS A 502 10.92 26.95 -5.18
N HIS A 503 10.61 27.94 -4.35
CA HIS A 503 11.61 28.77 -3.66
C HIS A 503 12.36 27.99 -2.58
N ARG A 504 13.63 27.62 -2.84
CA ARG A 504 14.56 27.13 -1.81
C ARG A 504 15.62 28.17 -1.46
N THR A 505 15.54 28.70 -0.25
CA THR A 505 16.63 29.42 0.40
C THR A 505 17.65 28.42 0.96
N ILE A 506 18.87 28.41 0.44
CA ILE A 506 19.96 27.57 0.96
C ILE A 506 20.86 28.46 1.82
N ASP A 507 20.84 28.24 3.13
CA ASP A 507 21.78 28.87 4.05
C ASP A 507 23.15 28.18 3.93
N ASN A 508 24.20 28.98 3.74
CA ASN A 508 25.59 28.52 3.75
C ASN A 508 26.46 29.58 4.45
N GLU A 509 27.71 29.24 4.80
CA GLU A 509 28.57 30.08 5.65
C GLU A 509 28.91 31.49 5.11
N TYR A 510 28.43 31.84 3.90
CA TYR A 510 28.57 33.15 3.28
C TYR A 510 27.26 33.96 3.15
N GLY A 511 26.13 33.41 3.60
CA GLY A 511 24.81 34.06 3.65
C GLY A 511 23.76 33.45 2.73
N LEU A 512 22.53 33.97 2.82
CA LEU A 512 21.37 33.55 2.02
C LEU A 512 21.66 33.66 0.51
N VAL A 513 21.51 32.53 -0.20
CA VAL A 513 21.53 32.50 -1.67
C VAL A 513 20.16 32.01 -2.15
N GLU A 514 19.48 32.86 -2.91
CA GLU A 514 18.18 32.55 -3.53
C GLU A 514 18.33 31.53 -4.67
N SER A 515 17.26 30.79 -4.94
CA SER A 515 17.28 29.58 -5.78
C SER A 515 17.66 29.84 -7.23
N ILE A 516 18.82 29.31 -7.64
CA ILE A 516 19.15 29.11 -9.06
C ILE A 516 18.44 27.83 -9.51
N THR A 517 17.33 27.97 -10.25
CA THR A 517 16.75 26.84 -10.98
C THR A 517 17.74 26.38 -12.03
N SER A 518 18.11 25.10 -11.99
CA SER A 518 19.11 24.53 -12.90
C SER A 518 18.63 23.21 -13.45
N ILE A 519 18.43 23.18 -14.77
CA ILE A 519 17.91 22.02 -15.50
C ILE A 519 18.96 21.56 -16.50
N MET A 520 19.12 20.25 -16.63
CA MET A 520 19.96 19.55 -17.59
C MET A 520 19.09 18.54 -18.34
N ILE A 521 18.94 18.75 -19.64
CA ILE A 521 18.07 17.93 -20.50
C ILE A 521 18.91 17.36 -21.66
N THR A 522 18.70 16.08 -21.94
CA THR A 522 19.22 15.38 -23.12
C THR A 522 18.04 14.93 -23.99
N THR A 523 18.06 15.26 -25.28
CA THR A 523 16.97 14.95 -26.23
C THR A 523 17.41 13.96 -27.32
N PHE A 524 16.45 13.20 -27.85
CA PHE A 524 16.67 12.08 -28.77
C PHE A 524 15.89 12.31 -30.07
N GLU A 525 16.59 12.47 -31.20
CA GLU A 525 16.00 12.74 -32.52
C GLU A 525 15.57 11.49 -33.28
N ILE A 526 14.59 11.65 -34.19
CA ILE A 526 14.20 10.59 -35.13
C ILE A 526 15.18 10.55 -36.32
N ASN A 527 16.18 9.65 -36.25
CA ASN A 527 17.21 9.30 -37.27
C ASN A 527 18.53 10.16 -37.32
N GLY A 528 19.32 10.25 -36.23
CA GLY A 528 20.66 10.91 -36.21
C GLY A 528 21.81 10.06 -35.62
N THR A 529 22.97 10.64 -35.20
CA THR A 529 24.10 9.84 -34.61
C THR A 529 24.92 10.34 -33.35
N ASN A 530 24.55 11.38 -32.58
CA ASN A 530 25.35 11.96 -31.44
C ASN A 530 24.48 12.48 -30.26
N THR A 531 24.96 12.90 -29.07
CA THR A 531 24.11 13.52 -28.00
C THR A 531 24.33 15.03 -27.79
N SER A 532 23.46 15.69 -27.01
CA SER A 532 23.64 17.04 -26.46
C SER A 532 22.99 17.25 -25.08
N GLU A 533 23.81 17.67 -24.11
CA GLU A 533 23.39 18.21 -22.81
C GLU A 533 23.12 19.73 -22.95
N ILE A 534 22.01 20.23 -22.39
CA ILE A 534 21.72 21.68 -22.32
C ILE A 534 21.57 22.09 -20.87
N PHE A 535 22.41 23.04 -20.42
CA PHE A 535 22.36 23.62 -19.08
C PHE A 535 21.56 24.91 -19.04
N PHE A 536 20.56 24.96 -18.16
CA PHE A 536 19.83 26.16 -17.80
C PHE A 536 20.26 26.65 -16.41
N GLY A 537 20.28 27.97 -16.22
CA GLY A 537 20.52 28.61 -14.94
C GLY A 537 19.77 29.93 -14.85
N THR A 538 18.72 29.99 -14.03
CA THR A 538 17.95 31.22 -13.81
C THR A 538 18.67 32.09 -12.78
N GLY A 539 19.48 33.04 -13.25
CA GLY A 539 19.97 34.12 -12.40
C GLY A 539 18.84 35.12 -12.17
N ILE A 540 18.38 35.26 -10.92
CA ILE A 540 17.53 36.40 -10.54
C ILE A 540 18.36 37.67 -10.80
N TYR A 541 17.92 38.51 -11.72
CA TYR A 541 18.55 39.81 -11.94
C TYR A 541 18.37 40.65 -10.69
N SER A 542 19.45 41.25 -10.18
CA SER A 542 19.48 42.00 -8.90
C SER A 542 18.52 43.19 -8.81
N GLU A 543 17.84 43.53 -9.90
CA GLU A 543 16.81 44.56 -9.97
C GLU A 543 15.43 44.05 -9.48
N TRP A 544 15.24 42.73 -9.41
CA TRP A 544 13.96 42.08 -9.03
C TRP A 544 13.79 41.91 -7.51
N ALA A 545 14.88 41.97 -6.74
CA ALA A 545 14.89 41.86 -5.27
C ALA A 545 14.15 42.99 -4.50
N ASN A 546 13.44 43.90 -5.20
CA ASN A 546 12.65 44.97 -4.62
C ASN A 546 11.14 44.86 -4.91
N TYR A 547 10.69 43.79 -5.58
CA TYR A 547 9.27 43.49 -5.74
C TYR A 547 8.86 42.41 -4.75
N GLU A 548 8.13 42.80 -3.71
CA GLU A 548 7.46 41.85 -2.81
C GLU A 548 6.44 41.05 -3.62
N THR A 549 6.64 39.73 -3.72
CA THR A 549 5.57 38.81 -4.15
C THR A 549 4.50 38.78 -3.05
N PRO A 550 3.20 38.83 -3.41
CA PRO A 550 2.13 38.93 -2.41
C PRO A 550 1.89 37.57 -1.73
N HIS A 551 2.63 37.31 -0.65
CA HIS A 551 2.35 36.24 0.31
C HIS A 551 1.66 36.81 1.56
N GLU A 552 0.34 36.98 1.51
CA GLU A 552 -0.50 37.06 2.71
C GLU A 552 -1.78 36.24 2.49
N ASP A 553 -2.06 35.39 3.47
CA ASP A 553 -3.26 34.59 3.74
C ASP A 553 -3.67 33.45 2.78
N GLU A 554 -4.03 32.33 3.40
CA GLU A 554 -4.62 31.11 2.84
C GLU A 554 -5.96 31.40 2.11
N SER A 555 -6.38 30.50 1.21
CA SER A 555 -7.58 30.56 0.35
C SER A 555 -7.52 31.40 -0.95
N GLY A 556 -6.32 31.66 -1.48
CA GLY A 556 -6.12 32.28 -2.81
C GLY A 556 -5.26 31.41 -3.76
N PRO A 557 -5.45 31.49 -5.09
CA PRO A 557 -4.65 30.74 -6.06
C PRO A 557 -3.20 31.23 -6.10
N ILE A 558 -2.26 30.32 -5.87
CA ILE A 558 -0.81 30.56 -5.89
C ILE A 558 -0.34 30.87 -7.33
N ILE A 559 0.56 31.85 -7.49
CA ILE A 559 1.12 32.26 -8.79
C ILE A 559 2.65 32.24 -8.75
N GLU A 560 3.27 31.11 -9.10
CA GLU A 560 4.69 31.02 -9.48
C GLU A 560 4.85 30.03 -10.66
N ASN A 561 5.33 30.47 -11.82
CA ASN A 561 5.50 29.65 -13.04
C ASN A 561 6.53 30.25 -14.03
N GLY A 562 7.16 29.42 -14.86
CA GLY A 562 8.06 29.85 -15.95
C GLY A 562 7.88 29.10 -17.27
N SER A 563 8.22 29.74 -18.40
CA SER A 563 8.08 29.19 -19.76
C SER A 563 9.18 29.68 -20.71
N PHE A 564 9.56 28.88 -21.70
CA PHE A 564 10.45 29.28 -22.82
C PHE A 564 9.76 29.10 -24.19
N PHE A 565 10.06 29.98 -25.16
CA PHE A 565 9.37 30.06 -26.47
C PHE A 565 10.32 30.21 -27.67
N THR A 566 9.84 29.85 -28.87
CA THR A 566 10.52 30.17 -30.14
C THR A 566 10.44 31.67 -30.46
N THR A 567 11.55 32.32 -30.83
CA THR A 567 11.52 33.72 -31.28
C THR A 567 11.46 33.84 -32.80
N ASN A 568 10.28 34.12 -33.31
CA ASN A 568 10.12 34.99 -34.47
C ASN A 568 9.16 36.13 -34.11
N ASN A 569 9.74 37.07 -33.34
CA ASN A 569 9.20 38.35 -32.81
C ASN A 569 8.63 38.36 -31.37
N ASN A 570 9.41 39.01 -30.50
CA ASN A 570 9.04 39.81 -29.33
C ASN A 570 8.86 39.16 -27.93
N GLU A 571 9.22 39.97 -26.94
CA GLU A 571 9.51 39.66 -25.53
C GLU A 571 8.23 39.62 -24.68
N TRP A 572 7.60 38.46 -24.55
CA TRP A 572 6.31 38.30 -23.85
C TRP A 572 6.43 37.28 -22.70
N ILE A 573 5.76 37.54 -21.57
CA ILE A 573 5.60 36.58 -20.46
C ILE A 573 4.11 36.21 -20.35
N TYR A 574 3.81 34.95 -20.05
CA TYR A 574 2.45 34.47 -19.82
C TYR A 574 2.25 34.07 -18.36
N PHE A 575 1.10 34.40 -17.80
CA PHE A 575 0.63 33.93 -16.49
C PHE A 575 -0.59 33.04 -16.72
N ILE A 576 -0.50 31.78 -16.32
CA ILE A 576 -1.56 30.78 -16.51
C ILE A 576 -2.38 30.66 -15.22
N LYS A 577 -3.70 30.56 -15.34
CA LYS A 577 -4.62 30.34 -14.23
C LYS A 577 -5.34 29.00 -14.38
N PHE A 578 -5.24 28.18 -13.35
CA PHE A 578 -5.88 26.86 -13.27
C PHE A 578 -7.32 26.95 -12.72
N ALA A 579 -8.13 25.94 -13.04
CA ALA A 579 -9.54 25.81 -12.67
C ALA A 579 -9.74 25.70 -11.16
N SER A 580 -8.79 25.04 -10.49
CA SER A 580 -8.81 24.72 -9.08
C SER A 580 -7.43 24.87 -8.47
N ASP A 581 -7.46 25.03 -7.16
CA ASP A 581 -6.46 24.77 -6.13
C ASP A 581 -6.29 23.26 -5.81
N ASP A 582 -7.21 22.39 -6.23
CA ASP A 582 -7.09 20.93 -6.15
C ASP A 582 -6.11 20.41 -7.22
N TRP A 583 -4.99 19.87 -6.74
CA TRP A 583 -3.86 19.38 -7.54
C TRP A 583 -4.21 18.20 -8.46
N SER A 584 -5.38 17.57 -8.27
CA SER A 584 -5.91 16.52 -9.13
C SER A 584 -6.60 17.05 -10.40
N ASN A 585 -6.92 18.34 -10.49
CA ASN A 585 -7.73 18.92 -11.57
C ASN A 585 -7.11 20.19 -12.21
N ASN A 586 -6.02 19.98 -12.95
CA ASN A 586 -5.18 21.04 -13.53
C ASN A 586 -5.69 21.59 -14.89
N ASP A 587 -7.00 21.72 -15.07
CA ASP A 587 -7.59 22.36 -16.26
C ASP A 587 -7.19 23.85 -16.30
N ILE A 588 -6.69 24.33 -17.44
CA ILE A 588 -6.34 25.75 -17.63
C ILE A 588 -7.62 26.52 -17.97
N VAL A 589 -8.03 27.46 -17.12
CA VAL A 589 -9.25 28.27 -17.34
C VAL A 589 -8.98 29.66 -17.92
N ASP A 590 -7.79 30.21 -17.70
CA ASP A 590 -7.42 31.51 -18.24
C ASP A 590 -5.90 31.61 -18.46
N ALA A 591 -5.48 32.50 -19.37
CA ALA A 591 -4.08 32.78 -19.66
C ALA A 591 -3.89 34.26 -19.96
N TYR A 592 -3.22 34.96 -19.05
CA TYR A 592 -2.86 36.37 -19.22
C TYR A 592 -1.52 36.47 -19.96
N HIS A 593 -1.41 37.42 -20.88
CA HIS A 593 -0.15 37.77 -21.54
C HIS A 593 0.31 39.15 -21.07
N TYR A 594 1.61 39.33 -20.90
CA TYR A 594 2.22 40.63 -20.61
C TYR A 594 3.15 41.02 -21.77
N ASP A 595 2.76 42.06 -22.49
CA ASP A 595 3.49 42.60 -23.65
C ASP A 595 4.28 43.85 -23.23
N PHE A 596 5.61 43.69 -23.13
CA PHE A 596 6.54 44.74 -22.74
C PHE A 596 6.55 45.96 -23.69
N SER A 597 5.97 45.85 -24.90
CA SER A 597 5.88 46.97 -25.85
C SER A 597 4.85 48.05 -25.47
N THR A 598 4.02 47.81 -24.44
CA THR A 598 2.93 48.73 -24.04
C THR A 598 3.07 49.33 -22.63
N ALA A 599 4.20 49.12 -21.95
CA ALA A 599 4.43 49.65 -20.60
C ALA A 599 4.38 51.19 -20.53
N GLN A 600 3.47 51.72 -19.70
CA GLN A 600 3.44 53.10 -19.20
C GLN A 600 3.17 53.10 -17.70
#